data_AF-A0A496ZTQ9-F1
#
_entry.id   AF-A0A496ZTQ9-F1
#
_cell.length_a   1.000
_cell.length_b   1.000
_cell.length_c   1.000
_cell.angle_alpha   90.00
_cell.angle_beta   90.00
_cell.angle_gamma   90.00
#
_symmetry.space_group_name_H-M   'P 1'
#
loop_
_entity.id
_entity.type
_entity.pdbx_description
1 polymer ?
#
loop_
_entity_poly.entity_id
_entity_poly.type
_entity_poly.pdbx_seq_one_letter_code
_entity_poly.pdbx_strand_id
1 'polypeptide(L)'
;MALIKISFAEIIDILIAKGVIPDRISNIEIDGSYISFVYRTGKVFPSVIEVTLQYLEFEKGALIFSISTGWLADKLLRVFPFEQSKYFQFDHPNIFIFVDTIIKDKFPVLQIEKINFNKERFEINFFTIH
;
A
#
# COMPACT_ATOMS: atom_id res chain seq x y z
N MET A 1 -24.00 9.88 -2.80
CA MET A 1 -22.84 9.01 -3.08
C MET A 1 -21.83 9.81 -3.86
N ALA A 2 -20.58 9.81 -3.42
CA ALA A 2 -19.48 10.44 -4.14
C ALA A 2 -18.51 9.35 -4.60
N LEU A 3 -18.05 9.46 -5.85
CA LEU A 3 -17.06 8.56 -6.45
C LEU A 3 -15.75 9.31 -6.60
N ILE A 4 -14.68 8.77 -6.03
CA ILE A 4 -13.33 9.25 -6.28
C ILE A 4 -12.61 8.19 -7.11
N LYS A 5 -11.98 8.64 -8.21
CA LYS A 5 -11.07 7.83 -9.00
C LYS A 5 -9.65 8.27 -8.65
N ILE A 6 -8.91 7.36 -8.04
CA ILE A 6 -7.51 7.57 -7.69
C ILE A 6 -6.68 6.53 -8.43
N SER A 7 -5.65 6.99 -9.12
CA SER A 7 -4.67 6.11 -9.73
C SER A 7 -3.86 5.38 -8.67
N PHE A 8 -3.32 4.24 -9.05
CA PHE A 8 -2.44 3.47 -8.19
C PHE A 8 -1.20 4.25 -7.73
N ALA A 9 -0.62 5.06 -8.64
CA ALA A 9 0.51 5.94 -8.36
C ALA A 9 0.18 6.95 -7.25
N GLU A 10 -0.99 7.58 -7.31
CA GLU A 10 -1.44 8.54 -6.31
C GLU A 10 -1.61 7.90 -4.92
N ILE A 11 -2.02 6.62 -4.83
CA ILE A 11 -2.03 5.91 -3.54
C ILE A 11 -0.63 5.70 -3.00
N ILE A 12 0.34 5.33 -3.85
CA ILE A 12 1.72 5.20 -3.42
C ILE A 12 2.28 6.53 -2.92
N ASP A 13 2.00 7.63 -3.62
CA ASP A 13 2.40 8.97 -3.17
C ASP A 13 1.77 9.32 -1.82
N ILE A 14 0.50 8.97 -1.59
CA ILE A 14 -0.17 9.15 -0.29
C ILE A 14 0.52 8.33 0.80
N LEU A 15 0.90 7.08 0.51
CA LEU A 15 1.56 6.19 1.47
C LEU A 15 2.96 6.67 1.81
N ILE A 16 3.72 7.16 0.82
CA ILE A 16 5.03 7.78 1.01
C ILE A 16 4.89 9.06 1.85
N ALA A 17 3.96 9.95 1.48
CA ALA A 17 3.72 11.20 2.21
C ALA A 17 3.24 10.98 3.66
N LYS A 18 2.70 9.80 3.96
CA LYS A 18 2.28 9.40 5.31
C LYS A 18 3.34 8.62 6.08
N GLY A 19 4.52 8.39 5.49
CA GLY A 19 5.58 7.59 6.07
C GLY A 19 5.20 6.12 6.29
N VAL A 20 4.09 5.68 5.67
CA VAL A 20 3.68 4.27 5.65
C VAL A 20 4.65 3.48 4.79
N ILE A 21 5.00 4.08 3.67
CA ILE A 21 6.07 3.63 2.81
C ILE A 21 7.25 4.60 3.01
N PRO A 22 8.48 4.13 3.19
CA PRO A 22 9.61 5.03 3.34
C PRO A 22 9.85 5.84 2.06
N ASP A 23 10.33 7.07 2.19
CA ASP A 23 10.77 7.97 1.11
C ASP A 23 11.94 7.43 0.26
N ARG A 24 12.38 6.20 0.56
CA ARG A 24 13.51 5.50 -0.03
C ARG A 24 13.14 4.64 -1.24
N ILE A 25 11.94 4.82 -1.79
CA ILE A 25 11.49 4.14 -3.00
C ILE A 25 11.95 4.89 -4.25
N SER A 26 12.35 4.14 -5.27
CA SER A 26 12.67 4.61 -6.61
C SER A 26 12.18 3.62 -7.68
N ASN A 27 12.16 4.04 -8.95
CA ASN A 27 11.81 3.21 -10.10
C ASN A 27 10.46 2.50 -9.94
N ILE A 28 9.42 3.26 -9.62
CA ILE A 28 8.06 2.73 -9.51
C ILE A 28 7.56 2.44 -10.93
N GLU A 29 7.29 1.17 -11.21
CA GLU A 29 6.64 0.67 -12.41
C GLU A 29 5.31 0.06 -12.02
N ILE A 30 4.26 0.40 -12.77
CA ILE A 30 2.90 -0.10 -12.54
C ILE A 30 2.51 -0.88 -13.79
N ASP A 31 2.17 -2.16 -13.62
CA ASP A 31 1.66 -3.02 -14.68
C ASP A 31 0.41 -3.76 -14.18
N GLY A 32 -0.76 -3.24 -14.55
CA GLY A 32 -2.03 -3.74 -14.06
C GLY A 32 -2.11 -3.74 -12.53
N SER A 33 -2.34 -4.91 -11.95
CA SER A 33 -2.40 -5.11 -10.49
C SER A 33 -1.04 -5.20 -9.80
N TYR A 34 0.07 -5.05 -10.53
CA TYR A 34 1.43 -5.17 -10.00
C TYR A 34 2.12 -3.81 -9.90
N ILE A 35 2.85 -3.60 -8.81
CA ILE A 35 3.78 -2.49 -8.61
C ILE A 35 5.16 -3.08 -8.44
N SER A 36 6.08 -2.75 -9.31
CA SER A 36 7.50 -3.02 -9.07
C SER A 36 8.18 -1.75 -8.65
N PHE A 37 8.99 -1.79 -7.60
CA PHE A 37 9.78 -0.67 -7.18
C PHE A 37 11.06 -1.11 -6.47
N VAL A 38 11.98 -0.16 -6.38
CA VAL A 38 13.28 -0.35 -5.78
C VAL A 38 13.32 0.36 -4.42
N TYR A 39 13.37 -0.40 -3.34
CA TYR A 39 13.46 0.08 -1.97
C TYR A 39 14.92 0.18 -1.50
N ARG A 40 15.38 1.36 -1.10
CA ARG A 40 16.71 1.53 -0.48
C ARG A 40 16.61 1.31 1.03
N THR A 41 17.29 0.28 1.52
CA THR A 41 17.22 -0.11 2.94
C THR A 41 17.94 0.85 3.87
N GLY A 42 18.89 1.63 3.33
CA GLY A 42 19.83 2.43 4.12
C GLY A 42 20.87 1.62 4.90
N LYS A 43 20.98 0.31 4.64
CA LYS A 43 22.02 -0.57 5.19
C LYS A 43 23.15 -0.78 4.17
N VAL A 44 24.32 -1.23 4.64
CA VAL A 44 25.47 -1.54 3.76
C VAL A 44 25.15 -2.74 2.85
N PHE A 45 24.44 -3.75 3.36
CA PHE A 45 24.06 -4.92 2.59
C PHE A 45 22.77 -5.59 3.11
N PRO A 46 21.77 -5.88 2.26
CA PRO A 46 21.60 -5.35 0.90
C PRO A 46 21.24 -3.86 0.98
N SER A 47 21.91 -3.02 0.18
CA SER A 47 21.64 -1.57 0.11
C SER A 47 20.32 -1.26 -0.60
N VAL A 48 19.87 -2.18 -1.45
CA VAL A 48 18.71 -2.06 -2.32
C VAL A 48 17.94 -3.39 -2.35
N ILE A 49 16.62 -3.31 -2.35
CA ILE A 49 15.70 -4.43 -2.50
C ILE A 49 14.74 -4.13 -3.64
N GLU A 50 14.68 -5.01 -4.62
CA GLU A 50 13.60 -5.02 -5.61
C GLU A 50 12.35 -5.64 -4.97
N VAL A 51 11.25 -4.91 -5.05
CA VAL A 51 9.97 -5.25 -4.45
C VAL A 51 8.91 -5.22 -5.54
N THR A 52 8.11 -6.27 -5.59
CA THR A 52 6.88 -6.30 -6.37
C THR A 52 5.69 -6.45 -5.42
N LEU A 53 4.71 -5.56 -5.50
CA LEU A 53 3.43 -5.66 -4.82
C LEU A 53 2.35 -6.07 -5.81
N GLN A 54 1.60 -7.10 -5.51
CA GLN A 54 0.40 -7.48 -6.24
C GLN A 54 -0.82 -7.10 -5.42
N TYR A 55 -1.69 -6.25 -5.96
CA TYR A 55 -3.00 -6.02 -5.34
C TYR A 55 -3.83 -7.30 -5.40
N LEU A 56 -4.33 -7.71 -4.23
CA LEU A 56 -5.19 -8.87 -4.09
C LEU A 56 -6.65 -8.42 -4.05
N GLU A 57 -7.02 -7.66 -3.03
CA GLU A 57 -8.40 -7.24 -2.80
C GLU A 57 -8.51 -6.09 -1.81
N PHE A 58 -9.74 -5.60 -1.63
CA PHE A 58 -10.12 -4.67 -0.57
C PHE A 58 -11.11 -5.39 0.34
N GLU A 59 -10.70 -5.64 1.59
CA GLU A 59 -11.54 -6.32 2.58
C GLU A 59 -11.48 -5.56 3.91
N LYS A 60 -12.65 -5.40 4.56
CA LYS A 60 -12.77 -4.82 5.92
C LYS A 60 -12.05 -3.46 6.10
N GLY A 61 -12.11 -2.60 5.07
CA GLY A 61 -11.49 -1.27 5.14
C GLY A 61 -9.99 -1.24 4.87
N ALA A 62 -9.39 -2.37 4.49
CA ALA A 62 -7.98 -2.50 4.15
C ALA A 62 -7.77 -2.87 2.69
N LEU A 63 -6.81 -2.22 2.02
CA LEU A 63 -6.24 -2.71 0.78
C LEU A 63 -5.21 -3.78 1.10
N ILE A 64 -5.35 -4.94 0.46
CA ILE A 64 -4.48 -6.10 0.67
C ILE A 64 -3.58 -6.27 -0.55
N PHE A 65 -2.28 -6.35 -0.29
CA PHE A 65 -1.25 -6.59 -1.29
C PHE A 65 -0.41 -7.80 -0.91
N SER A 66 -0.04 -8.64 -1.88
CA SER A 66 1.02 -9.64 -1.72
C SER A 66 2.36 -9.00 -2.08
N ILE A 67 3.37 -9.14 -1.23
CA ILE A 67 4.75 -8.73 -1.50
C ILE A 67 5.54 -9.91 -2.08
N SER A 68 6.27 -9.64 -3.15
CA SER A 68 7.30 -10.51 -3.71
C SER A 68 8.62 -9.75 -3.74
N THR A 69 9.70 -10.40 -3.33
CA THR A 69 11.06 -9.83 -3.36
C THR A 69 12.06 -10.90 -3.78
N GLY A 70 13.30 -10.52 -4.08
CA GLY A 70 14.38 -11.48 -4.31
C GLY A 70 14.63 -12.38 -3.07
N TRP A 71 15.14 -13.60 -3.27
CA TRP A 71 15.27 -14.62 -2.21
C TRP A 71 15.95 -14.14 -0.91
N LEU A 72 17.00 -13.34 -1.01
CA LEU A 72 17.71 -12.79 0.15
C LEU A 72 16.86 -11.76 0.89
N ALA A 73 16.15 -10.89 0.16
CA ALA A 73 15.25 -9.90 0.74
C ALA A 73 14.04 -10.55 1.39
N ASP A 74 13.50 -11.62 0.79
CA ASP A 74 12.37 -12.38 1.35
C ASP A 74 12.71 -12.95 2.73
N LYS A 75 13.90 -13.58 2.85
CA LYS A 75 14.43 -14.03 4.13
C LYS A 75 14.60 -12.89 5.13
N LEU A 76 15.11 -11.75 4.69
CA LEU A 76 15.31 -10.60 5.57
C LEU A 76 13.99 -10.01 6.05
N LEU A 77 12.96 -9.93 5.23
CA LEU A 77 11.64 -9.42 5.61
C LEU A 77 10.93 -10.33 6.62
N ARG A 78 11.18 -11.64 6.57
CA ARG A 78 10.67 -12.57 7.59
C ARG A 78 11.35 -12.39 8.95
N VAL A 79 12.62 -12.00 8.97
CA VAL A 79 13.42 -11.82 10.20
C VAL A 79 13.29 -10.40 10.75
N PHE A 80 13.19 -9.42 9.87
CA PHE A 80 13.06 -7.99 10.16
C PHE A 80 11.82 -7.46 9.44
N PRO A 81 10.61 -7.72 9.99
CA PRO A 81 9.39 -7.22 9.40
C PRO A 81 9.36 -5.70 9.40
N PHE A 82 8.59 -5.13 8.48
CA PHE A 82 8.32 -3.70 8.46
C PHE A 82 7.69 -3.24 9.79
N GLU A 83 7.98 -2.00 10.18
CA GLU A 83 7.36 -1.39 11.34
C GLU A 83 5.85 -1.26 11.13
N GLN A 84 5.09 -1.81 12.07
CA GLN A 84 3.64 -1.80 12.06
C GLN A 84 3.13 -0.42 12.50
N SER A 85 2.01 0.03 11.96
CA SER A 85 1.36 1.27 12.38
C SER A 85 -0.16 1.14 12.34
N LYS A 86 -0.89 2.14 12.84
CA LYS A 86 -2.36 2.16 12.75
C LYS A 86 -2.90 2.20 11.31
N TYR A 87 -2.06 2.52 10.33
CA TYR A 87 -2.42 2.60 8.91
C TYR A 87 -1.88 1.43 8.08
N PHE A 88 -0.98 0.64 8.66
CA PHE A 88 -0.20 -0.35 7.93
C PHE A 88 0.08 -1.56 8.79
N GLN A 89 -0.25 -2.73 8.26
CA GLN A 89 0.14 -3.99 8.85
C GLN A 89 0.88 -4.87 7.85
N PHE A 90 1.94 -5.52 8.32
CA PHE A 90 2.72 -6.48 7.53
C PHE A 90 2.63 -7.88 8.15
N ASP A 91 2.12 -8.84 7.39
CA ASP A 91 2.06 -10.25 7.76
C ASP A 91 2.48 -11.09 6.55
N HIS A 92 3.77 -11.39 6.46
CA HIS A 92 4.39 -11.91 5.24
C HIS A 92 3.67 -13.15 4.67
N PRO A 93 3.33 -13.17 3.35
CA PRO A 93 3.71 -12.20 2.32
C PRO A 93 2.71 -11.05 2.14
N ASN A 94 1.76 -10.85 3.03
CA ASN A 94 0.70 -9.86 2.85
C ASN A 94 1.03 -8.51 3.54
N ILE A 95 0.63 -7.44 2.86
CA ILE A 95 0.63 -6.06 3.33
C ILE A 95 -0.82 -5.59 3.37
N PHE A 96 -1.20 -5.00 4.49
CA PHE A 96 -2.52 -4.45 4.75
C PHE A 96 -2.39 -2.95 4.94
N ILE A 97 -3.10 -2.17 4.14
CA ILE A 97 -3.15 -0.72 4.24
C ILE A 97 -4.57 -0.34 4.65
N PHE A 98 -4.74 0.15 5.88
CA PHE A 98 -6.04 0.49 6.46
C PHE A 98 -6.55 1.84 5.96
N VAL A 99 -7.07 1.86 4.72
CA VAL A 99 -7.54 3.08 4.06
C VAL A 99 -8.71 3.72 4.82
N ASP A 100 -9.60 2.92 5.42
CA ASP A 100 -10.68 3.44 6.26
C ASP A 100 -10.16 4.29 7.41
N THR A 101 -9.10 3.82 8.09
CA THR A 101 -8.47 4.57 9.18
C THR A 101 -7.84 5.86 8.66
N ILE A 102 -7.16 5.80 7.52
CA ILE A 102 -6.57 6.99 6.88
C ILE A 102 -7.64 8.03 6.53
N ILE A 103 -8.78 7.58 5.99
CA ILE A 103 -9.87 8.45 5.58
C ILE A 103 -10.59 9.02 6.80
N LYS A 104 -10.93 8.21 7.80
CA LYS A 104 -11.59 8.69 9.03
C LYS A 104 -10.76 9.75 9.75
N ASP A 105 -9.44 9.59 9.80
CA ASP A 105 -8.56 10.57 10.43
C ASP A 105 -8.50 11.92 9.68
N LYS A 106 -8.70 11.93 8.36
CA LYS A 106 -8.72 13.16 7.55
C LYS A 106 -10.11 13.76 7.37
N PHE A 107 -11.10 12.90 7.22
CA PHE A 107 -12.48 13.21 6.87
C PHE A 107 -13.41 12.36 7.76
N PRO A 108 -13.63 12.75 9.02
CA PRO A 108 -14.38 11.94 10.00
C PRO A 108 -15.82 11.64 9.58
N VAL A 109 -16.38 12.47 8.71
CA VAL A 109 -17.75 12.36 8.18
C VAL A 109 -17.83 11.45 6.95
N LEU A 110 -16.73 10.89 6.46
CA LEU A 110 -16.72 10.01 5.30
C LEU A 110 -16.43 8.57 5.71
N GLN A 111 -17.22 7.65 5.17
CA GLN A 111 -16.96 6.22 5.28
C GLN A 111 -16.86 5.60 3.89
N ILE A 112 -15.85 4.75 3.69
CA ILE A 112 -15.71 3.98 2.45
C ILE A 112 -16.77 2.88 2.47
N GLU A 113 -17.56 2.83 1.41
CA GLU A 113 -18.50 1.74 1.16
C GLU A 113 -17.79 0.58 0.46
N LYS A 114 -17.03 0.92 -0.59
CA LYS A 114 -16.39 -0.05 -1.46
C LYS A 114 -15.22 0.56 -2.21
N ILE A 115 -14.13 -0.19 -2.32
CA ILE A 115 -13.06 0.07 -3.28
C ILE A 115 -13.07 -1.04 -4.34
N ASN A 116 -13.10 -0.66 -5.61
CA ASN A 116 -12.83 -1.58 -6.71
C ASN A 116 -11.53 -1.18 -7.38
N PHE A 117 -10.71 -2.16 -7.76
CA PHE A 117 -9.55 -1.91 -8.60
C PHE A 117 -9.85 -2.32 -10.03
N ASN A 118 -9.66 -1.41 -10.98
CA ASN A 118 -9.82 -1.65 -12.39
C ASN A 118 -8.55 -1.25 -13.13
N LYS A 119 -7.75 -2.27 -13.49
CA LYS A 119 -6.45 -2.19 -14.18
C LYS A 119 -5.39 -1.34 -13.49
N GLU A 120 -5.61 -0.04 -13.35
CA GLU A 120 -4.64 0.94 -12.83
C GLU A 120 -5.29 1.97 -11.90
N ARG A 121 -6.60 1.87 -11.68
CA ARG A 121 -7.37 2.85 -10.92
C ARG A 121 -8.19 2.18 -9.85
N PHE A 122 -8.17 2.81 -8.68
CA PHE A 122 -9.12 2.53 -7.63
C PHE A 122 -10.34 3.42 -7.77
N GLU A 123 -11.50 2.79 -7.82
CA GLU A 123 -12.79 3.42 -7.74
C GLU A 123 -13.28 3.30 -6.30
N ILE A 124 -13.22 4.41 -5.56
CA ILE A 124 -13.57 4.47 -4.15
C ILE A 124 -14.94 5.14 -4.01
N ASN A 125 -15.89 4.39 -3.46
CA ASN A 125 -17.23 4.85 -3.17
C ASN A 125 -17.31 5.23 -1.70
N PHE A 126 -17.83 6.43 -1.43
CA PHE A 126 -18.03 6.93 -0.08
C PHE A 126 -19.48 7.32 0.17
N PHE A 127 -19.87 7.20 1.43
CA PHE A 127 -21.07 7.84 1.97
C PHE A 127 -20.71 8.75 3.16
N THR A 128 -21.56 9.74 3.37
CA THR A 128 -21.44 10.65 4.50
C THR A 128 -22.15 10.04 5.70
N ILE A 129 -21.47 10.03 6.85
CA ILE A 129 -22.06 9.65 8.13
C ILE A 129 -22.59 10.94 8.78
N HIS A 130 -23.89 10.95 9.13
CA HIS A 130 -24.58 12.07 9.79
C HIS A 130 -24.54 11.93 11.30
#